data_AF-A0A2P6PUM5-F1
#
_entry.id   AF-A0A2P6PUM5-F1
#
_cell.length_a   1.000
_cell.length_b   1.000
_cell.length_c   1.000
_cell.angle_alpha   90.00
_cell.angle_beta   90.00
_cell.angle_gamma   90.00
#
_symmetry.space_group_name_H-M   'P 1'
#
loop_
_entity.id
_entity.type
_entity.pdbx_description
1 polymer ?
#
loop_
_entity_poly.entity_id
_entity_poly.type
_entity_poly.pdbx_seq_one_letter_code
_entity_poly.pdbx_strand_id
1 'polypeptide(L)'
;MATQCGVCNVNSNKLSYYKFWEESVCREHASDGTLRCYTCHRFKKAQDPEYLDLNDNGRKLCSYCSSIATLDPKECMPLIQNVREFYKSLNLVVDETIPFLLVDKDMMFKFIPGILLYMIRLV
;
A
#
# COMPACT_ATOMS: atom_id res chain seq x y z
N MET A 1 15.28 15.80 20.43
CA MET A 1 13.99 15.97 19.71
C MET A 1 14.32 16.36 18.28
N ALA A 2 13.64 15.80 17.29
CA ALA A 2 13.84 16.22 15.89
C ALA A 2 13.48 17.70 15.76
N THR A 3 14.39 18.50 15.21
CA THR A 3 14.20 19.95 14.99
C THR A 3 13.93 20.27 13.53
N GLN A 4 14.03 19.28 12.64
CA GLN A 4 13.90 19.43 11.19
C GLN A 4 12.70 18.67 10.64
N CYS A 5 12.09 19.23 9.60
CA CYS A 5 11.08 18.56 8.81
C CYS A 5 11.71 17.48 7.92
N GLY A 6 11.21 16.24 7.98
CA GLY A 6 11.70 15.12 7.17
C GLY A 6 11.34 15.18 5.68
N VAL A 7 10.62 16.22 5.24
CA VAL A 7 10.26 16.47 3.83
C VAL A 7 11.17 17.52 3.20
N CYS A 8 11.21 18.73 3.78
CA CYS A 8 11.97 19.86 3.25
C CYS A 8 13.33 20.09 3.94
N ASN A 9 13.67 19.33 4.98
CA ASN A 9 14.88 19.45 5.79
C ASN A 9 15.10 20.83 6.45
N VAL A 10 14.05 21.66 6.54
CA VAL A 10 14.09 22.97 7.20
C VAL A 10 13.80 22.82 8.70
N ASN A 11 14.52 23.58 9.52
CA ASN A 11 14.26 23.66 10.96
C ASN A 11 12.88 24.28 11.24
N SER A 12 12.12 23.68 12.15
CA SER A 12 10.82 24.22 12.56
C SER A 12 10.56 23.98 14.03
N ASN A 13 10.01 25.00 14.70
CA ASN A 13 9.58 24.92 16.09
C ASN A 13 8.20 24.26 16.23
N LYS A 14 7.51 24.00 15.10
CA LYS A 14 6.19 23.38 15.03
C LYS A 14 6.26 22.18 14.10
N LEU A 15 6.50 21.01 14.68
CA LEU A 15 6.57 19.73 13.99
C LEU A 15 5.46 18.79 14.50
N SER A 16 4.84 18.08 13.58
CA SER A 16 3.96 16.94 13.87
C SER A 16 4.80 15.67 13.77
N TYR A 17 4.73 14.83 14.79
CA TYR A 17 5.51 13.60 14.86
C TYR A 17 4.67 12.39 14.45
N TYR A 18 5.17 11.64 13.47
CA TYR A 18 4.56 10.41 12.97
C TYR A 18 5.28 9.20 13.56
N LYS A 19 4.73 8.66 14.66
CA LYS A 19 5.35 7.60 15.46
C LYS A 19 5.81 6.38 14.66
N PHE A 20 4.99 5.91 13.71
CA PHE A 20 5.30 4.69 12.97
C PHE A 20 6.60 4.80 12.16
N TRP A 21 6.87 5.96 11.56
CA TRP A 21 8.08 6.22 10.78
C TRP A 21 9.19 6.90 11.57
N GLU A 22 8.90 7.28 12.81
CA GLU A 22 9.76 8.14 13.63
C GLU A 22 10.18 9.44 12.93
N GLU A 23 9.33 9.95 12.03
CA GLU A 23 9.59 11.15 11.23
C GLU A 23 8.78 12.35 11.75
N SER A 24 9.36 13.54 11.66
CA SER A 24 8.70 14.81 12.01
C SER A 24 8.44 15.65 10.77
N VAL A 25 7.27 16.28 10.67
CA VAL A 25 6.85 17.06 9.50
C VAL A 25 6.36 18.43 9.94
N CYS A 26 6.72 19.50 9.23
CA CYS A 26 6.25 20.85 9.57
C CYS A 26 4.75 21.00 9.30
N ARG A 27 4.13 22.01 9.93
CA ARG A 27 2.69 22.27 9.78
C ARG A 27 2.25 22.50 8.34
N GLU A 28 3.11 23.12 7.52
CA GLU A 28 2.85 23.36 6.10
C GLU A 28 2.65 22.03 5.36
N HIS A 29 3.67 21.17 5.33
CA HIS A 29 3.60 19.85 4.69
C HIS A 29 2.52 18.93 5.30
N ALA A 30 2.17 19.13 6.57
CA ALA A 30 1.08 18.39 7.19
C ALA A 30 -0.32 18.75 6.63
N SER A 31 -0.47 19.89 5.95
CA SER A 31 -1.78 20.44 5.52
C SER A 31 -1.84 20.94 4.07
N ASP A 32 -0.73 21.09 3.38
CA ASP A 32 -0.63 21.65 2.02
C ASP A 32 -0.97 20.67 0.88
N GLY A 33 -1.27 19.42 1.21
CA GLY A 33 -1.55 18.38 0.22
C GLY A 33 -0.31 17.72 -0.37
N THR A 34 0.86 17.87 0.26
CA THR A 34 2.08 17.12 -0.11
C THR A 34 1.76 15.65 -0.30
N LEU A 35 2.15 15.13 -1.47
CA LEU A 35 1.85 13.76 -1.87
C LEU A 35 2.36 12.78 -0.80
N ARG A 36 1.53 11.80 -0.47
CA ARG A 36 1.91 10.67 0.39
C ARG A 36 1.78 9.39 -0.40
N CYS A 37 2.70 8.46 -0.18
CA CYS A 37 2.54 7.11 -0.68
C CYS A 37 1.24 6.51 -0.13
N TYR A 38 0.43 5.89 -0.97
CA TYR A 38 -0.86 5.35 -0.57
C TYR A 38 -0.74 4.22 0.47
N THR A 39 0.34 3.45 0.39
CA THR A 39 0.58 2.27 1.23
C THR A 39 1.25 2.63 2.54
N CYS A 40 2.41 3.28 2.46
CA CYS A 40 3.21 3.56 3.65
C CYS A 40 2.86 4.90 4.29
N HIS A 41 2.07 5.75 3.62
CA HIS A 41 1.68 7.09 4.10
C HIS A 41 2.85 8.06 4.36
N ARG A 42 4.09 7.69 4.00
CA ARG A 42 5.22 8.62 4.04
C ARG A 42 5.02 9.72 3.01
N PHE A 43 5.42 10.93 3.38
CA PHE A 43 5.43 12.08 2.48
C PHE A 43 6.47 11.91 1.39
N LYS A 44 6.15 12.34 0.17
CA LYS A 44 7.09 12.43 -0.94
C LYS A 44 8.20 13.39 -0.57
N LYS A 45 9.43 12.89 -0.61
CA LYS A 45 10.64 13.68 -0.41
C LYS A 45 11.14 14.16 -1.77
N ALA A 46 11.84 15.29 -1.79
CA ALA A 46 12.47 15.80 -3.02
C ALA A 46 13.43 14.79 -3.68
N GLN A 47 14.01 13.90 -2.88
CA GLN A 47 14.97 12.87 -3.29
C GLN A 47 14.32 11.57 -3.79
N ASP A 48 13.00 11.44 -3.70
CA ASP A 48 12.24 10.28 -4.17
C ASP A 48 11.42 10.72 -5.41
N PRO A 49 12.07 10.88 -6.58
CA PRO A 49 11.44 11.49 -7.73
C PRO A 49 10.31 10.63 -8.29
N GLU A 50 10.47 9.30 -8.21
CA GLU A 50 9.62 8.33 -8.88
C GLU A 50 8.53 7.82 -7.95
N TYR A 51 7.29 8.15 -8.30
CA TYR A 51 6.11 7.55 -7.72
C TYR A 51 5.36 6.84 -8.83
N LEU A 52 5.02 5.57 -8.61
CA LEU A 52 4.15 4.83 -9.52
C LEU A 52 2.72 5.30 -9.33
N ASP A 53 2.09 5.79 -10.39
CA ASP A 53 0.65 6.07 -10.43
C ASP A 53 -0.09 4.78 -10.79
N LEU A 54 -1.03 4.35 -9.94
CA LEU A 54 -1.82 3.15 -10.20
C LEU A 54 -2.98 3.40 -11.19
N ASN A 55 -3.16 4.64 -11.65
CA ASN A 55 -4.17 5.06 -12.61
C ASN A 55 -5.62 4.76 -12.18
N ASP A 56 -5.87 4.76 -10.87
CA ASP A 56 -7.16 4.43 -10.28
C ASP A 56 -7.70 5.56 -9.39
N ASN A 57 -7.69 6.77 -9.95
CA ASN A 57 -8.21 7.98 -9.30
C ASN A 57 -7.49 8.38 -8.00
N GLY A 58 -6.15 8.29 -7.99
CA GLY A 58 -5.34 9.08 -7.05
C GLY A 58 -4.42 8.29 -6.13
N ARG A 59 -4.29 6.97 -6.28
CA ARG A 59 -3.24 6.23 -5.55
C ARG A 59 -1.91 6.35 -6.26
N LYS A 60 -0.89 6.73 -5.49
CA LYS A 60 0.49 6.76 -5.94
C LYS A 60 1.38 6.08 -4.92
N LEU A 61 2.33 5.28 -5.38
CA LEU A 61 3.26 4.52 -4.54
C LEU A 61 4.66 5.08 -4.65
N CYS A 62 5.37 5.17 -3.52
CA CYS A 62 6.81 5.40 -3.57
C CYS A 62 7.54 4.19 -4.14
N SER A 63 8.76 4.42 -4.62
CA SER A 63 9.66 3.43 -5.21
C SER A 63 9.74 2.11 -4.42
N TYR A 64 9.83 2.19 -3.08
CA TYR A 64 9.87 1.00 -2.22
C TYR A 64 8.55 0.23 -2.25
N CYS A 65 7.43 0.92 -2.03
CA CYS A 65 6.11 0.25 -2.04
C CYS A 65 5.75 -0.31 -3.41
N SER A 66 6.10 0.36 -4.50
CA SER A 66 5.89 -0.19 -5.85
C SER A 66 6.74 -1.44 -6.09
N SER A 67 7.95 -1.52 -5.51
CA SER A 67 8.81 -2.69 -5.70
C SER A 67 8.30 -3.99 -5.05
N ILE A 68 7.37 -3.86 -4.09
CA ILE A 68 6.74 -4.98 -3.38
C ILE A 68 5.23 -5.09 -3.64
N ALA A 69 4.68 -4.21 -4.48
CA ALA A 69 3.27 -4.25 -4.84
C ALA A 69 3.02 -5.36 -5.86
N THR A 70 1.89 -6.05 -5.73
CA THR A 70 1.41 -6.97 -6.77
C THR A 70 0.47 -6.23 -7.69
N LEU A 71 0.81 -6.14 -8.97
CA LEU A 71 0.04 -5.41 -9.99
C LEU A 71 -0.62 -6.35 -11.01
N ASP A 72 -0.27 -7.63 -10.99
CA ASP A 72 -0.93 -8.69 -11.77
C ASP A 72 -1.37 -9.81 -10.80
N PRO A 73 -2.66 -10.24 -10.80
CA PRO A 73 -3.09 -11.37 -9.99
C PRO A 73 -2.23 -12.63 -10.14
N LYS A 74 -1.59 -12.84 -11.30
CA LYS A 74 -0.69 -13.97 -11.57
C LYS A 74 0.53 -13.97 -10.68
N GLU A 75 1.01 -12.81 -10.23
CA GLU A 75 2.16 -12.70 -9.31
C GLU A 75 1.84 -13.29 -7.92
N CYS A 76 0.56 -13.33 -7.54
CA CYS A 76 0.09 -13.97 -6.31
C CYS A 76 -0.08 -15.50 -6.42
N MET A 77 -0.09 -16.07 -7.63
CA MET A 77 -0.36 -17.51 -7.83
C MET A 77 0.61 -18.44 -7.06
N PRO A 78 1.93 -18.17 -6.99
CA PRO A 78 2.83 -18.97 -6.17
C PRO A 78 2.46 -18.95 -4.68
N LEU A 79 2.06 -17.79 -4.14
CA LEU A 79 1.62 -17.67 -2.75
C LEU A 79 0.33 -18.47 -2.50
N ILE A 80 -0.63 -18.38 -3.41
CA ILE A 80 -1.89 -19.13 -3.34
C ILE A 80 -1.61 -20.64 -3.33
N GLN A 81 -0.69 -21.10 -4.17
CA GLN A 81 -0.30 -22.50 -4.22
C GLN A 81 0.37 -22.94 -2.91
N ASN A 82 1.28 -22.14 -2.36
CA ASN A 82 1.91 -22.42 -1.07
C ASN A 82 0.89 -22.51 0.08
N VAL A 83 -0.10 -21.61 0.10
CA VAL A 83 -1.19 -21.66 1.09
C VAL A 83 -1.99 -22.94 0.94
N ARG A 84 -2.36 -23.35 -0.28
CA ARG A 84 -3.07 -24.60 -0.54
C ARG A 84 -2.27 -25.83 -0.09
N GLU A 85 -0.98 -25.85 -0.37
CA GLU A 85 -0.09 -26.94 0.05
C GLU A 85 0.02 -27.03 1.58
N PHE A 86 0.10 -25.87 2.25
CA PHE A 86 0.06 -25.80 3.70
C PHE A 86 -1.25 -26.40 4.26
N TYR A 87 -2.41 -25.99 3.75
CA TYR A 87 -3.70 -26.55 4.20
C TYR A 87 -3.83 -28.04 3.88
N LYS A 88 -3.35 -28.49 2.72
CA LYS A 88 -3.30 -29.90 2.35
C LYS A 88 -2.47 -30.71 3.35
N SER A 89 -1.35 -30.17 3.86
CA SER A 89 -0.54 -30.82 4.89
C SER A 89 -1.28 -31.03 6.22
N LEU A 90 -2.34 -30.26 6.46
CA LEU A 90 -3.23 -30.37 7.63
C LEU A 90 -4.47 -31.25 7.36
N ASN A 91 -4.52 -31.96 6.23
CA ASN A 91 -5.71 -32.68 5.73
C ASN A 91 -6.93 -31.77 5.49
N LEU A 92 -6.70 -30.48 5.22
CA LEU A 92 -7.72 -29.50 4.85
C LEU A 92 -7.64 -29.24 3.35
N VAL A 93 -8.17 -30.15 2.54
CA VAL A 93 -8.10 -30.02 1.08
C VAL A 93 -9.11 -29.00 0.59
N VAL A 94 -8.64 -28.02 -0.18
CA VAL A 94 -9.48 -27.06 -0.90
C VAL A 94 -9.48 -27.44 -2.38
N ASP A 95 -10.48 -28.20 -2.79
CA ASP A 95 -10.62 -28.70 -4.18
C ASP A 95 -11.23 -27.67 -5.13
N GLU A 96 -11.73 -26.56 -4.60
CA GLU A 96 -12.33 -25.50 -5.41
C GLU A 96 -11.29 -24.51 -5.95
N THR A 97 -11.55 -24.04 -7.17
CA THR A 97 -10.81 -22.89 -7.71
C THR A 97 -11.25 -21.65 -6.97
N ILE A 98 -10.36 -21.09 -6.15
CA ILE A 98 -10.60 -19.80 -5.51
C ILE A 98 -10.33 -18.71 -6.55
N PRO A 99 -11.32 -17.89 -6.93
CA PRO A 99 -11.08 -16.76 -7.81
C PRO A 99 -10.34 -15.64 -7.05
N PHE A 100 -9.25 -15.15 -7.64
CA PHE A 100 -8.51 -14.00 -7.13
C PHE A 100 -8.71 -12.83 -8.07
N LEU A 101 -9.25 -11.74 -7.53
CA LEU A 101 -9.42 -10.49 -8.26
C LEU A 101 -8.53 -9.44 -7.64
N LEU A 102 -7.78 -8.79 -8.51
CA LEU A 102 -7.06 -7.57 -8.21
C LEU A 102 -8.03 -6.41 -8.42
N VAL A 103 -8.30 -5.66 -7.35
CA VAL A 103 -9.33 -4.60 -7.36
C VAL A 103 -8.77 -3.28 -6.87
N ASP A 104 -9.27 -2.20 -7.46
CA ASP A 104 -9.00 -0.86 -6.97
C ASP A 104 -9.76 -0.57 -5.66
N LYS A 105 -9.50 0.61 -5.09
CA LYS A 105 -10.12 1.05 -3.84
C LYS A 105 -11.65 1.10 -3.92
N ASP A 106 -12.20 1.54 -5.05
CA ASP A 106 -13.64 1.74 -5.20
C ASP A 106 -14.37 0.40 -5.37
N MET A 107 -13.71 -0.56 -6.02
CA MET A 107 -14.21 -1.92 -6.18
C MET A 107 -14.15 -2.73 -4.88
N MET A 108 -13.21 -2.48 -3.97
CA MET A 108 -13.15 -3.18 -2.67
C MET A 108 -14.44 -3.06 -1.85
N PHE A 109 -15.15 -1.93 -1.95
CA PHE A 109 -16.37 -1.70 -1.18
C PHE A 109 -17.64 -2.09 -1.93
N LYS A 110 -17.52 -2.56 -3.18
CA LYS A 110 -18.67 -3.00 -3.95
C LYS A 110 -18.95 -4.47 -3.66
N PHE A 111 -20.17 -4.76 -3.24
CA PHE A 111 -20.66 -6.13 -3.20
C PHE A 111 -20.71 -6.69 -4.61
N ILE A 112 -20.01 -7.80 -4.87
CA ILE A 112 -20.09 -8.52 -6.15
C ILE A 112 -20.87 -9.82 -5.91
N PRO A 113 -22.15 -9.90 -6.33
CA PRO A 113 -22.98 -11.09 -6.13
C PRO A 113 -22.36 -12.33 -6.78
N GLY A 114 -22.36 -13.45 -6.06
CA GLY A 114 -21.88 -14.73 -6.59
C GLY A 114 -20.36 -14.92 -6.54
N ILE A 115 -19.62 -13.94 -6.00
CA ILE A 115 -18.19 -14.13 -5.74
C ILE A 115 -17.94 -14.05 -4.24
N LEU A 116 -17.71 -15.21 -3.63
CA LEU A 116 -17.08 -15.34 -2.31
C LEU A 116 -15.62 -14.88 -2.46
N LEU A 117 -15.39 -13.57 -2.63
CA LEU A 117 -14.09 -13.05 -3.02
C LEU A 117 -13.12 -13.00 -1.86
N TYR A 118 -12.04 -13.74 -2.02
CA TYR A 118 -10.77 -13.40 -1.41
C TYR A 118 -10.16 -12.24 -2.22
N MET A 119 -10.67 -11.03 -1.97
CA MET A 119 -10.14 -9.81 -2.60
C MET A 119 -8.75 -9.55 -2.03
N ILE A 120 -7.73 -9.59 -2.89
CA ILE A 120 -6.40 -9.10 -2.53
C ILE A 120 -6.41 -7.61 -2.85
N ARG A 121 -6.31 -6.79 -1.80
CA ARG A 121 -6.18 -5.34 -1.98
C ARG A 121 -4.88 -5.07 -2.73
N LEU A 122 -5.00 -4.36 -3.86
CA LEU A 122 -3.86 -3.70 -4.48
C LEU A 122 -3.17 -2.83 -3.44
N VAL A 123 -1.89 -3.10 -3.17
CA VAL A 123 -1.01 -2.14 -2.51
C VAL A 123 -0.76 -1.03 -3.50
#